data_AF-A0A3A0FRS8-F1
#
_entry.id   AF-A0A3A0FRS8-F1
#
_cell.length_a   1.000
_cell.length_b   1.000
_cell.length_c   1.000
_cell.angle_alpha   90.00
_cell.angle_beta   90.00
_cell.angle_gamma   90.00
#
_symmetry.space_group_name_H-M   'P 1'
#
loop_
_entity.id
_entity.type
_entity.pdbx_description
1 polymer ?
#
loop_
_entity_poly.entity_id
_entity_poly.type
_entity_poly.pdbx_seq_one_letter_code
_entity_poly.pdbx_strand_id
1 'polypeptide(L)'
;MQPPAEALAWLSGAQAHIANVRRLREPSGTQRAGERSPGVVFVATAVRAPDLDAGEFDAHWRERHAPLALRHHAGMSGYEQLTVKRTLGAPTPNPDGIALLHFPDLASFRERFYDSDAGRDAILADAREFLDLPRCRAILASEYWARV
;
A
#
# COMPACT_ATOMS: atom_id res chain seq x y z
N MET A 1 -16.47 -15.87 8.69
CA MET A 1 -15.97 -17.25 8.50
C MET A 1 -14.50 -17.15 8.16
N GLN A 2 -13.59 -17.71 8.97
CA GLN A 2 -12.15 -17.70 8.68
C GLN A 2 -11.83 -18.82 7.69
N PRO A 3 -11.00 -18.60 6.65
CA PRO A 3 -10.51 -19.69 5.83
C PRO A 3 -9.62 -20.60 6.69
N PRO A 4 -9.71 -21.94 6.55
CA PRO A 4 -8.86 -22.87 7.29
C PRO A 4 -7.40 -22.67 6.92
N ALA A 5 -6.50 -22.78 7.90
CA ALA A 5 -5.05 -22.58 7.73
C ALA A 5 -4.43 -23.46 6.62
N GLU A 6 -5.04 -24.62 6.33
CA GLU A 6 -4.63 -25.54 5.26
C GLU A 6 -4.77 -24.95 3.84
N ALA A 7 -5.73 -24.04 3.61
CA ALA A 7 -5.95 -23.42 2.30
C ALA A 7 -4.79 -22.51 1.85
N LEU A 8 -3.91 -22.12 2.77
CA LEU A 8 -2.75 -21.26 2.53
C LEU A 8 -1.43 -22.03 2.58
N ALA A 9 -1.45 -23.37 2.65
CA ALA A 9 -0.23 -24.18 2.77
C ALA A 9 0.76 -23.98 1.60
N TRP A 10 0.26 -23.63 0.41
CA TRP A 10 1.08 -23.29 -0.77
C TRP A 10 1.87 -21.98 -0.64
N LEU A 11 1.52 -21.11 0.32
CA LEU A 11 2.25 -19.89 0.67
C LEU A 11 3.37 -20.16 1.69
N SER A 12 3.86 -21.39 1.81
CA SER A 12 4.93 -21.73 2.77
C SER A 12 6.09 -20.74 2.71
N GLY A 13 6.40 -20.06 3.82
CA GLY A 13 7.42 -19.00 3.90
C GLY A 13 6.89 -17.56 3.73
N ALA A 14 5.61 -17.38 3.35
CA ALA A 14 4.98 -16.07 3.30
C ALA A 14 4.42 -15.65 4.66
N GLN A 15 4.39 -14.34 4.89
CA GLN A 15 3.59 -13.74 5.96
C GLN A 15 2.19 -13.47 5.42
N ALA A 16 1.17 -13.88 6.16
CA ALA A 16 -0.21 -13.62 5.81
C ALA A 16 -0.81 -12.61 6.79
N HIS A 17 -1.55 -11.64 6.26
CA HIS A 17 -2.19 -10.59 7.06
C HIS A 17 -3.68 -10.52 6.76
N ILE A 18 -4.48 -10.34 7.81
CA ILE A 18 -5.86 -9.89 7.69
C ILE A 18 -5.83 -8.38 7.79
N ALA A 19 -6.31 -7.69 6.76
CA ALA A 19 -6.33 -6.24 6.68
C ALA A 19 -7.74 -5.71 6.37
N ASN A 20 -8.02 -4.51 6.86
CA ASN A 20 -9.13 -3.71 6.35
C ASN A 20 -8.67 -3.00 5.07
N VAL A 21 -9.44 -3.10 3.99
CA VAL A 21 -9.10 -2.49 2.70
C VAL A 21 -9.91 -1.22 2.52
N ARG A 22 -9.23 -0.10 2.31
CA ARG A 22 -9.83 1.16 1.89
C ARG A 22 -9.33 1.51 0.50
N ARG A 23 -10.23 1.58 -0.46
CA ARG A 23 -9.93 2.06 -1.80
C ARG A 23 -10.28 3.53 -1.92
N LEU A 24 -9.26 4.35 -2.13
CA LEU A 24 -9.38 5.81 -2.18
C LEU A 24 -9.38 6.35 -3.60
N ARG A 25 -8.81 5.60 -4.55
CA ARG A 25 -8.91 5.85 -5.99
C ARG A 25 -8.93 4.52 -6.72
N GLU A 26 -9.93 4.30 -7.56
CA GLU A 26 -9.99 3.14 -8.46
C GLU A 26 -8.88 3.24 -9.53
N PRO A 27 -8.06 2.19 -9.73
CA PRO A 27 -7.08 2.18 -10.81
C PRO A 27 -7.75 2.41 -12.17
N SER A 28 -7.07 3.13 -13.05
CA SER A 28 -7.55 3.33 -14.43
C SER A 28 -7.33 2.08 -15.29
N GLY A 29 -8.31 1.74 -16.13
CA GLY A 29 -8.23 0.63 -17.08
C GLY A 29 -9.08 -0.58 -16.67
N THR A 30 -9.33 -1.49 -17.61
CA THR A 30 -10.10 -2.72 -17.35
C THR A 30 -9.13 -3.86 -17.08
N GLN A 31 -9.23 -4.49 -15.91
CA GLN A 31 -8.46 -5.68 -15.61
C GLN A 31 -9.09 -6.91 -16.28
N ARG A 32 -8.25 -7.73 -16.92
CA ARG A 32 -8.68 -8.95 -17.61
C ARG A 32 -8.06 -10.17 -16.95
N ALA A 33 -8.89 -11.17 -16.66
CA ALA A 33 -8.43 -12.40 -16.03
C ALA A 33 -7.45 -13.14 -16.95
N GLY A 34 -6.33 -13.61 -16.39
CA GLY A 34 -5.24 -14.29 -17.11
C GLY A 34 -4.27 -13.35 -17.82
N GLU A 35 -4.57 -12.05 -17.88
CA GLU A 35 -3.70 -11.04 -18.50
C GLU A 35 -2.97 -10.21 -17.43
N ARG A 36 -1.76 -9.74 -17.76
CA ARG A 36 -1.05 -8.77 -16.93
C ARG A 36 -1.84 -7.46 -16.97
N SER A 37 -2.09 -6.84 -15.81
CA SER A 37 -2.68 -5.51 -15.83
C SER A 37 -1.76 -4.51 -16.54
N PRO A 38 -2.34 -3.51 -17.22
CA PRO A 38 -1.58 -2.35 -17.67
C PRO A 38 -0.87 -1.67 -16.49
N GLY A 39 0.33 -1.14 -16.73
CA GLY A 39 1.04 -0.33 -15.75
C GLY A 39 1.85 -1.10 -14.70
N VAL A 40 2.04 -0.46 -13.54
CA VAL A 40 2.84 -0.93 -12.40
C VAL A 40 2.16 -0.56 -11.08
N VAL A 41 2.41 -1.37 -10.04
CA VAL A 41 1.93 -1.13 -8.69
C VAL A 41 3.11 -0.91 -7.76
N PHE A 42 3.18 0.25 -7.12
CA PHE A 42 4.11 0.50 -6.03
C PHE A 42 3.48 -0.02 -4.73
N VAL A 43 4.06 -1.10 -4.21
CA VAL A 43 3.61 -1.79 -2.99
C VAL A 43 4.53 -1.37 -1.87
N ALA A 44 4.02 -0.62 -0.89
CA ALA A 44 4.80 -0.13 0.24
C ALA A 44 4.23 -0.62 1.56
N THR A 45 5.06 -1.21 2.41
CA THR A 45 4.70 -1.47 3.80
C THR A 45 4.76 -0.19 4.60
N ALA A 46 3.77 -0.01 5.47
CA ALA A 46 3.68 1.05 6.45
C ALA A 46 3.92 0.45 7.83
N VAL A 47 4.95 0.92 8.52
CA VAL A 47 5.23 0.59 9.92
C VAL A 47 4.98 1.86 10.72
N ARG A 48 4.09 1.81 11.70
CA ARG A 48 3.74 3.01 12.48
C ARG A 48 4.93 3.53 13.27
N ALA A 49 4.98 4.84 13.45
CA ALA A 49 5.91 5.47 14.39
C ALA A 49 5.74 4.88 15.80
N PRO A 50 6.83 4.74 16.59
CA PRO A 50 6.80 4.03 17.87
C PRO A 50 5.86 4.66 18.92
N ASP A 51 5.60 5.97 18.79
CA ASP A 51 4.79 6.74 19.74
C ASP A 51 3.28 6.72 19.40
N LEU A 52 2.89 6.09 18.29
CA LEU A 52 1.48 5.98 17.89
C LEU A 52 0.92 4.59 18.19
N ASP A 53 -0.31 4.58 18.70
CA ASP A 53 -1.11 3.37 18.70
C ASP A 53 -1.66 3.03 17.29
N ALA A 54 -2.27 1.85 17.16
CA ALA A 54 -2.78 1.38 15.88
C ALA A 54 -3.97 2.21 15.35
N GLY A 55 -4.77 2.79 16.23
CA GLY A 55 -5.90 3.65 15.90
C GLY A 55 -5.43 5.04 15.44
N GLU A 56 -4.46 5.62 16.13
CA GLU A 56 -3.83 6.90 15.77
C GLU A 56 -3.13 6.82 14.43
N PHE A 57 -2.35 5.75 14.21
CA PHE A 57 -1.73 5.45 12.91
C PHE A 57 -2.78 5.37 11.80
N ASP A 58 -3.85 4.59 12.00
CA ASP A 58 -4.90 4.39 11.00
C ASP A 58 -5.67 5.68 10.69
N ALA A 59 -5.97 6.47 11.73
CA ALA A 59 -6.64 7.75 11.60
C ALA A 59 -5.75 8.76 10.84
N HIS A 60 -4.48 8.90 11.22
CA HIS A 60 -3.54 9.77 10.50
C HIS A 60 -3.43 9.38 9.03
N TRP A 61 -3.21 8.10 8.78
CA TRP A 61 -3.02 7.61 7.41
C TRP A 61 -4.25 7.83 6.53
N ARG A 62 -5.46 7.61 7.08
CA ARG A 62 -6.72 7.80 6.37
C ARG A 62 -7.08 9.27 6.18
N GLU A 63 -6.95 10.07 7.22
CA GLU A 63 -7.60 11.39 7.30
C GLU A 63 -6.66 12.53 6.93
N ARG A 64 -5.35 12.37 7.17
CA ARG A 64 -4.34 13.39 6.89
C ARG A 64 -3.48 13.03 5.68
N HIS A 65 -2.85 11.86 5.72
CA HIS A 65 -1.92 11.46 4.66
C HIS A 65 -2.63 11.20 3.34
N ALA A 66 -3.78 10.53 3.37
CA ALA A 66 -4.47 10.12 2.13
C ALA A 66 -4.88 11.30 1.24
N PRO A 67 -5.50 12.38 1.76
CA PRO A 67 -5.76 13.59 0.97
C PRO A 67 -4.49 14.23 0.38
N LEU A 68 -3.37 14.22 1.11
CA LEU A 68 -2.09 14.71 0.62
C LEU A 68 -1.57 13.82 -0.52
N ALA A 69 -1.59 12.49 -0.33
CA ALA A 69 -1.16 11.50 -1.31
C ALA A 69 -1.97 11.62 -2.62
N LEU A 70 -3.29 11.76 -2.52
CA LEU A 70 -4.18 11.95 -3.67
C LEU A 70 -3.92 13.26 -4.43
N ARG A 71 -3.43 14.29 -3.73
CA ARG A 71 -3.09 15.60 -4.30
C ARG A 71 -1.72 15.57 -4.97
N HIS A 72 -0.70 15.07 -4.28
CA HIS A 72 0.69 15.22 -4.69
C HIS A 72 1.21 14.06 -5.52
N HIS A 73 0.60 12.87 -5.50
CA HIS A 73 0.99 11.78 -6.41
C HIS A 73 0.34 11.94 -7.79
N ALA A 74 0.85 12.88 -8.59
CA ALA A 74 0.25 13.30 -9.87
C ALA A 74 0.10 12.19 -10.91
N GLY A 75 1.00 11.20 -10.92
CA GLY A 75 0.97 10.04 -11.82
C GLY A 75 0.11 8.88 -11.34
N MET A 76 -0.37 8.93 -10.09
CA MET A 76 -1.09 7.82 -9.47
C MET A 76 -2.51 7.70 -10.03
N SER A 77 -2.79 6.57 -10.67
CA SER A 77 -4.10 6.25 -11.23
C SER A 77 -5.01 5.49 -10.26
N GLY A 78 -4.46 4.89 -9.20
CA GLY A 78 -5.24 4.17 -8.18
C GLY A 78 -4.54 4.17 -6.82
N TYR A 79 -5.31 4.08 -5.73
CA TYR A 79 -4.77 4.11 -4.37
C TYR A 79 -5.61 3.28 -3.41
N GLU A 80 -4.95 2.34 -2.73
CA GLU A 80 -5.54 1.51 -1.69
C GLU A 80 -4.68 1.51 -0.42
N GLN A 81 -5.35 1.52 0.74
CA GLN A 81 -4.74 1.36 2.05
C GLN A 81 -5.24 0.04 2.65
N LEU A 82 -4.33 -0.87 2.94
CA LEU A 82 -4.62 -2.13 3.60
C LEU A 82 -4.10 -2.02 5.04
N THR A 83 -4.95 -1.67 6.00
CA THR A 83 -4.55 -1.58 7.41
C THR A 83 -4.59 -2.95 8.04
N VAL A 84 -3.44 -3.46 8.48
CA VAL A 84 -3.30 -4.78 9.09
C VAL A 84 -4.02 -4.80 10.43
N LYS A 85 -4.94 -5.76 10.59
CA LYS A 85 -5.66 -6.03 11.83
C LYS A 85 -5.08 -7.23 12.57
N ARG A 86 -4.50 -8.18 11.83
CA ARG A 86 -3.89 -9.37 12.40
C ARG A 86 -2.86 -9.96 11.46
N THR A 87 -1.71 -10.39 11.97
CA THR A 87 -0.75 -11.24 11.24
C THR A 87 -0.98 -12.71 11.60
N LEU A 88 -0.89 -13.58 10.60
CA LEU A 88 -0.95 -15.03 10.72
C LEU A 88 0.47 -15.58 10.49
N GLY A 89 1.02 -16.34 11.44
CA GLY A 89 2.36 -16.92 11.33
C GLY A 89 3.38 -16.35 12.34
N ALA A 90 4.66 -16.58 12.07
CA ALA A 90 5.77 -16.32 13.01
C ALA A 90 5.98 -14.81 13.30
N PRO A 91 6.55 -14.47 14.48
CA PRO A 91 6.84 -13.09 14.85
C PRO A 91 8.02 -12.53 14.04
N THR A 92 7.70 -11.73 13.05
CA THR A 92 8.62 -10.85 12.32
C THR A 92 8.20 -9.40 12.55
N PRO A 93 9.04 -8.41 12.23
CA PRO A 93 8.56 -7.03 12.17
C PRO A 93 7.40 -6.97 11.17
N ASN A 94 6.19 -6.87 11.69
CA ASN A 94 4.98 -6.89 10.88
C ASN A 94 4.63 -5.45 10.48
N PRO A 95 4.19 -5.23 9.24
CA PRO A 95 3.65 -3.94 8.86
C PRO A 95 2.32 -3.70 9.58
N ASP A 96 2.06 -2.44 9.90
CA ASP A 96 0.75 -1.96 10.33
C ASP A 96 -0.18 -1.69 9.14
N GLY A 97 0.40 -1.53 7.94
CA GLY A 97 -0.36 -1.41 6.73
C GLY A 97 0.43 -1.70 5.46
N ILE A 98 -0.29 -1.81 4.34
CA ILE A 98 0.27 -1.91 3.01
C ILE A 98 -0.42 -0.89 2.11
N ALA A 99 0.34 0.02 1.52
CA ALA A 99 -0.12 0.95 0.50
C ALA A 99 0.03 0.31 -0.88
N LEU A 100 -1.01 0.37 -1.69
CA LEU A 100 -0.95 0.03 -3.12
C LEU A 100 -1.21 1.29 -3.92
N LEU A 101 -0.17 1.79 -4.60
CA LEU A 101 -0.29 2.93 -5.51
C LEU A 101 -0.15 2.42 -6.93
N HIS A 102 -1.20 2.59 -7.73
CA HIS A 102 -1.24 2.14 -9.12
C HIS A 102 -0.83 3.29 -10.04
N PHE A 103 -0.04 2.97 -11.06
CA PHE A 103 0.38 3.90 -12.11
C PHE A 103 0.10 3.28 -13.48
N PRO A 104 -0.37 4.06 -14.47
CA PRO A 104 -0.76 3.53 -15.77
C PRO A 104 0.42 2.99 -16.58
N ASP A 105 1.64 3.47 -16.30
CA ASP A 105 2.90 3.04 -16.90
C ASP A 105 4.09 3.37 -15.98
N LEU A 106 5.28 2.88 -16.34
CA LEU A 106 6.51 3.10 -15.59
C LEU A 106 6.96 4.57 -15.64
N ALA A 107 6.65 5.31 -16.71
CA ALA A 107 7.02 6.73 -16.83
C ALA A 107 6.25 7.59 -15.83
N SER A 108 4.95 7.34 -15.68
CA SER A 108 4.07 7.98 -14.69
C SER A 108 4.55 7.73 -13.27
N PHE A 109 5.06 6.53 -12.98
CA PHE A 109 5.72 6.26 -11.70
C PHE A 109 7.03 7.05 -11.56
N ARG A 110 7.92 7.05 -12.55
CA ARG A 110 9.27 7.63 -12.42
C ARG A 110 9.29 9.16 -12.44
N GLU A 111 8.49 9.76 -13.30
CA GLU A 111 8.56 11.18 -13.65
C GLU A 111 7.46 11.99 -12.98
N ARG A 112 6.39 11.32 -12.53
CA ARG A 112 5.20 11.95 -11.95
C ARG A 112 4.79 11.34 -10.61
N PHE A 113 5.72 10.68 -9.91
CA PHE A 113 5.43 10.20 -8.56
C PHE A 113 5.00 11.34 -7.64
N TYR A 114 5.58 12.52 -7.83
CA TYR A 114 5.19 13.75 -7.16
C TYR A 114 4.80 14.79 -8.20
N ASP A 115 3.93 15.73 -7.83
CA ASP A 115 3.55 16.88 -8.66
C ASP A 115 4.68 17.93 -8.75
N SER A 116 5.52 18.00 -7.72
CA SER A 116 6.54 19.02 -7.51
C SER A 116 7.49 18.61 -6.37
N ASP A 117 8.63 19.30 -6.24
CA ASP A 117 9.52 19.13 -5.08
C ASP A 117 8.83 19.52 -3.77
N ALA A 118 8.02 20.59 -3.78
CA ALA A 118 7.26 21.01 -2.60
C ALA A 118 6.22 19.95 -2.17
N GLY A 119 5.55 19.31 -3.14
CA GLY A 119 4.62 18.22 -2.87
C GLY A 119 5.32 16.96 -2.36
N ARG A 120 6.50 16.63 -2.90
CA ARG A 120 7.37 15.59 -2.34
C ARG A 120 7.69 15.87 -0.88
N ASP A 121 8.16 17.08 -0.59
CA ASP A 121 8.61 17.45 0.75
C ASP A 121 7.44 17.46 1.74
N ALA A 122 6.25 17.91 1.32
CA ALA A 122 5.03 17.83 2.12
C ALA A 122 4.63 16.38 2.45
N ILE A 123 4.67 15.47 1.46
CA ILE A 123 4.41 14.04 1.68
C ILE A 123 5.42 13.42 2.63
N LEU A 124 6.71 13.71 2.45
CA LEU A 124 7.77 13.15 3.29
C LEU A 124 7.75 13.73 4.70
N ALA A 125 7.36 14.99 4.87
CA ALA A 125 7.17 15.59 6.19
C ALA A 125 6.03 14.90 6.95
N ASP A 126 4.86 14.79 6.32
CA ASP A 126 3.70 14.10 6.92
C ASP A 126 3.99 12.61 7.18
N ALA A 127 4.64 11.92 6.25
CA ALA A 127 5.02 10.51 6.42
C ALA A 127 5.89 10.28 7.67
N ARG A 128 6.78 11.22 8.02
CA ARG A 128 7.60 11.11 9.24
C ARG A 128 6.80 11.29 10.53
N GLU A 129 5.61 11.89 10.48
CA GLU A 129 4.77 12.03 11.68
C GLU A 129 4.13 10.72 12.10
N PHE A 130 3.87 9.79 11.16
CA PHE A 130 3.13 8.55 11.46
C PHE A 130 3.83 7.25 11.07
N LEU A 131 4.94 7.31 10.33
CA LEU A 131 5.71 6.13 9.92
C LEU A 131 7.10 6.08 10.54
N ASP A 132 7.51 4.88 10.92
CA ASP A 132 8.92 4.50 11.06
C ASP A 132 9.48 4.18 9.66
N LEU A 133 9.87 5.25 8.94
CA LEU A 133 10.35 5.15 7.56
C LEU A 133 11.52 4.15 7.37
N PRO A 134 12.55 4.10 8.24
CA PRO A 134 13.61 3.09 8.12
C PRO A 134 13.13 1.64 8.13
N ARG A 135 11.97 1.34 8.73
CA ARG A 135 11.37 0.00 8.77
C ARG A 135 10.36 -0.26 7.66
N CYS A 136 9.89 0.78 6.98
CA CYS A 136 9.07 0.65 5.78
C CYS A 136 9.90 0.02 4.63
N ARG A 137 9.25 -0.73 3.77
CA ARG A 137 9.83 -1.38 2.59
C ARG A 137 8.91 -1.11 1.41
N ALA A 138 9.48 -1.02 0.22
CA ALA A 138 8.67 -0.91 -0.98
C ALA A 138 9.26 -1.71 -2.12
N ILE A 139 8.38 -2.20 -2.98
CA ILE A 139 8.73 -2.84 -4.24
C ILE A 139 7.85 -2.26 -5.34
N LEU A 140 8.38 -2.25 -6.56
CA LEU A 140 7.59 -2.00 -7.75
C LEU A 140 7.21 -3.35 -8.37
N ALA A 141 5.92 -3.56 -8.57
CA ALA A 141 5.37 -4.83 -9.00
C ALA A 141 4.58 -4.70 -10.31
N SER A 142 4.46 -5.84 -10.98
CA SER A 142 3.49 -6.08 -12.04
C SER A 142 2.42 -7.00 -11.49
N GLU A 143 1.15 -6.74 -11.80
CA GLU A 143 0.04 -7.58 -11.33
C GLU A 143 -0.61 -8.38 -12.47
N TYR A 144 -1.17 -9.52 -12.12
CA TYR A 144 -2.03 -10.34 -12.97
C TYR A 144 -3.33 -10.59 -12.22
N TRP A 145 -4.45 -10.54 -12.94
CA TRP A 145 -5.75 -10.88 -12.37
C TRP A 145 -6.08 -12.33 -12.64
N ALA A 146 -6.40 -13.09 -11.60
CA ALA A 146 -6.92 -14.44 -11.73
C ALA A 146 -8.32 -14.48 -11.13
N ARG A 147 -9.23 -15.22 -11.77
CA ARG A 147 -10.48 -15.67 -11.12
C ARG A 147 -10.14 -16.99 -10.44
N VAL A 148 -10.20 -17.01 -9.12
CA VAL A 148 -10.05 -18.20 -8.27
C VAL A 148 -11.39 -18.64 -7.73
#